data_AF-A0A9W4EUW7-F1
#
_entry.id   AF-A0A9W4EUW7-F1
#
_cell.length_a   1.000
_cell.length_b   1.000
_cell.length_c   1.000
_cell.angle_alpha   90.00
_cell.angle_beta   90.00
_cell.angle_gamma   90.00
#
_symmetry.space_group_name_H-M   'P 1'
#
loop_
_entity.id
_entity.type
_entity.pdbx_description
1 polymer ?
#
loop_
_entity_poly.entity_id
_entity_poly.type
_entity_poly.pdbx_seq_one_letter_code
_entity_poly.pdbx_strand_id
1 'polypeptide(L)' 'MKKLWMLLFVCFAVLLVGCNKNEPPRQAFEEYINLWNDRKFVNMYDHLSDHAKKSISKKEFTEKY' A
#
# COMPACT_ATOMS: atom_id res chain seq x y z
N MET A 1 5.87 36.85 17.30
CA MET A 1 5.99 36.56 15.85
C MET A 1 6.97 35.43 15.53
N LYS A 2 8.26 35.51 15.92
CA LYS A 2 9.27 34.47 15.59
C LYS A 2 8.92 33.04 16.06
N LYS A 3 8.36 32.89 17.27
CA LYS A 3 7.94 31.60 17.84
C LYS A 3 6.75 30.96 17.11
N LEU A 4 5.83 31.79 16.62
CA LEU A 4 4.66 31.33 15.85
C LEU A 4 5.10 30.82 14.47
N TRP A 5 6.07 31.50 13.84
CA TRP A 5 6.61 31.09 12.56
C TRP A 5 7.44 29.80 12.65
N MET A 6 8.19 29.63 13.74
CA MET A 6 8.89 28.38 14.04
C MET A 6 7.90 27.20 14.21
N LEU A 7 6.79 27.41 14.93
CA LEU A 7 5.75 26.38 15.10
C LEU A 7 5.12 25.97 13.77
N LEU A 8 4.79 26.97 12.92
CA LEU A 8 4.22 26.74 11.59
C LEU A 8 5.17 25.97 10.68
N PHE A 9 6.47 26.28 10.74
CA PHE A 9 7.51 25.55 10.01
C PHE A 9 7.63 24.10 10.46
N VAL A 10 7.56 23.83 11.77
CA VAL A 10 7.57 22.45 12.30
C VAL A 10 6.33 21.69 11.86
N CYS A 11 5.14 22.28 11.92
CA CYS A 11 3.91 21.66 11.42
C CYS A 11 4.00 21.34 9.92
N PHE A 12 4.56 22.25 9.12
CA PHE A 12 4.77 22.04 7.69
C PHE A 12 5.80 20.93 7.41
N ALA A 13 6.88 20.85 8.18
CA ALA A 13 7.88 19.79 8.06
C ALA A 13 7.29 18.41 8.33
N VAL A 14 6.33 18.28 9.26
CA VAL A 14 5.63 17.00 9.53
C VAL A 14 4.81 16.53 8.32
N LEU A 15 4.29 17.43 7.49
CA LEU A 15 3.58 17.08 6.26
C LEU A 15 4.52 16.55 5.16
N LEU A 16 5.81 16.89 5.21
CA LEU A 16 6.81 16.43 4.24
C LEU A 16 7.35 15.02 4.57
N VAL A 17 7.18 14.56 5.81
CA VAL A 17 7.57 13.20 6.25
C VAL A 17 6.49 12.16 5.90
N GLY A 18 5.71 12.40 4.85
CA GLY A 18 4.87 11.43 4.17
C GLY A 18 5.74 10.31 3.59
N CYS A 19 6.24 9.47 4.48
CA CYS A 19 7.02 8.29 4.18
C CYS A 19 6.10 7.39 3.37
N ASN A 20 6.42 7.22 2.08
CA ASN A 20 5.83 6.16 1.27
C ASN A 20 6.38 4.85 1.84
N LYS A 21 5.78 4.37 2.94
CA LYS A 21 6.15 3.14 3.66
C LYS A 21 5.84 1.87 2.84
N ASN A 22 5.40 2.04 1.59
CA ASN A 22 5.13 0.95 0.69
C ASN A 22 6.46 0.43 0.14
N GLU A 23 6.54 -0.87 -0.10
CA GLU A 23 7.64 -1.44 -0.86
C GLU A 23 7.82 -0.68 -2.19
N PRO A 24 9.06 -0.58 -2.70
CA PRO A 24 9.30 -0.04 -4.03
C PRO A 24 8.33 -0.68 -5.03
N PRO A 25 7.72 0.10 -5.96
CA PRO A 25 6.73 -0.44 -6.89
C PRO A 25 7.20 -1.69 -7.66
N ARG A 26 8.50 -1.77 -7.93
CA ARG A 26 9.15 -2.93 -8.56
C ARG A 26 9.06 -4.18 -7.68
N GLN A 27 9.40 -4.07 -6.40
CA GLN A 27 9.41 -5.19 -5.47
C GLN A 27 7.98 -5.74 -5.27
N ALA A 28 7.01 -4.85 -5.05
CA ALA A 28 5.61 -5.25 -4.91
C ALA A 28 5.07 -5.96 -6.17
N PHE A 29 5.50 -5.53 -7.36
CA PHE A 29 5.10 -6.15 -8.62
C PHE A 29 5.78 -7.50 -8.84
N GLU A 30 7.07 -7.63 -8.52
CA GLU A 30 7.81 -8.89 -8.57
C GLU A 30 7.21 -9.94 -7.62
N GLU A 31 6.85 -9.54 -6.40
CA GLU A 31 6.16 -10.42 -5.45
C GLU A 31 4.81 -10.90 -5.99
N TYR A 32 4.00 -9.97 -6.54
CA TYR A 32 2.71 -10.32 -7.14
C TYR A 32 2.85 -11.34 -8.29
N ILE A 33 3.86 -11.18 -9.17
CA ILE A 33 4.18 -12.14 -10.24
C ILE A 33 4.56 -13.50 -9.66
N ASN A 34 5.42 -13.52 -8.64
CA ASN A 34 5.88 -14.77 -8.02
C ASN A 34 4.70 -15.55 -7.40
N LEU A 35 3.81 -14.86 -6.68
CA LEU A 35 2.61 -15.48 -6.13
C LEU A 35 1.69 -16.05 -7.22
N TRP A 36 1.55 -15.35 -8.35
CA TRP A 36 0.76 -15.84 -9.49
C TRP A 36 1.38 -17.10 -10.10
N ASN A 37 2.68 -17.10 -10.36
CA ASN A 37 3.41 -18.24 -10.91
C ASN A 37 3.32 -19.48 -9.99
N ASP A 38 3.39 -19.26 -8.68
CA ASP A 38 3.27 -20.30 -7.66
C ASP A 38 1.82 -20.76 -7.41
N ARG A 39 0.82 -20.15 -8.09
CA ARG A 39 -0.62 -20.37 -7.85
C ARG A 39 -1.05 -20.12 -6.39
N LYS A 40 -0.41 -19.16 -5.73
CA LYS A 40 -0.69 -18.75 -4.34
C LYS A 40 -1.76 -17.64 -4.29
N PHE A 41 -2.93 -17.90 -4.89
CA PHE A 41 -3.96 -16.88 -5.11
C PHE A 41 -4.57 -16.31 -3.81
N VAL A 42 -4.61 -17.11 -2.74
CA VAL A 42 -5.01 -16.65 -1.40
C VAL A 42 -4.12 -15.50 -0.92
N ASN A 43 -2.81 -15.57 -1.19
CA ASN A 43 -1.84 -14.56 -0.78
C ASN A 43 -1.91 -13.34 -1.70
N MET A 44 -2.20 -13.55 -2.99
CA MET A 44 -2.37 -12.46 -3.95
C MET A 44 -3.50 -11.50 -3.56
N TYR A 45 -4.56 -12.00 -2.93
CA TYR A 45 -5.64 -11.15 -2.41
C TYR A 45 -5.13 -10.09 -1.43
N ASP A 46 -4.10 -10.41 -0.65
CA ASP A 46 -3.57 -9.52 0.36
C ASP A 46 -2.85 -8.30 -0.27
N HIS A 47 -2.39 -8.43 -1.52
CA HIS A 47 -1.82 -7.35 -2.33
C HIS A 47 -2.86 -6.44 -3.03
N LEU A 48 -4.16 -6.76 -2.96
CA LEU A 48 -5.19 -5.88 -3.52
C LEU A 48 -5.31 -4.59 -2.71
N SER A 49 -5.62 -3.50 -3.40
CA SER A 49 -5.88 -2.21 -2.76
C SER A 49 -7.10 -2.28 -1.83
N ASP A 50 -7.11 -1.43 -0.80
CA ASP A 50 -8.26 -1.33 0.10
C ASP A 50 -9.55 -0.98 -0.63
N HIS A 51 -9.46 -0.26 -1.75
CA HIS A 51 -10.61 0.02 -2.61
C HIS A 51 -11.15 -1.26 -3.27
N ALA A 52 -10.27 -2.10 -3.84
CA ALA A 52 -10.69 -3.34 -4.48
C ALA A 52 -11.27 -4.36 -3.48
N LYS A 53 -10.68 -4.44 -2.27
CA LYS A 53 -11.15 -5.31 -1.19
C LYS A 53 -12.56 -4.97 -0.67
N LYS A 54 -13.11 -3.78 -1.00
CA LYS A 54 -14.50 -3.42 -0.66
C LYS A 54 -15.52 -4.13 -1.53
N SER A 55 -15.18 -4.49 -2.76
CA SER A 55 -16.11 -5.10 -3.72
C SER A 55 -15.75 -6.53 -4.11
N ILE A 56 -14.51 -6.97 -3.86
CA ILE A 56 -14.05 -8.32 -4.17
C ILE A 56 -13.80 -9.05 -2.86
N SER A 57 -14.49 -10.18 -2.64
CA SER A 57 -14.23 -10.99 -1.46
C SER A 57 -12.99 -11.88 -1.63
N LYS A 58 -12.31 -12.22 -0.54
CA LYS A 58 -11.16 -13.15 -0.57
C LYS A 58 -11.53 -14.51 -1.17
N LYS A 59 -12.74 -14.99 -0.86
CA LYS A 59 -13.29 -16.23 -1.38
C LYS A 59 -13.49 -16.15 -2.90
N GLU A 60 -14.23 -15.14 -3.37
CA GLU A 60 -14.49 -14.93 -4.80
C GLU A 60 -13.20 -14.80 -5.62
N PHE A 61 -12.21 -14.06 -5.09
CA PHE A 61 -10.91 -13.92 -5.75
C PHE A 61 -10.17 -15.26 -5.86
N THR A 62 -10.13 -16.03 -4.76
CA THR A 62 -9.41 -17.32 -4.69
C THR A 62 -10.12 -18.44 -5.45
N GLU A 63 -11.45 -18.40 -5.58
CA GLU A 63 -12.18 -19.39 -6.36
C GLU A 63 -12.08 -19.10 -7.86
N LYS A 64 -11.89 -17.84 -8.24
CA LYS A 64 -11.72 -17.42 -9.63
C LYS A 64 -10.35 -17.77 -10.20
N TYR A 65 -9.31 -17.71 -9.38
CA TYR A 65 -7.91 -17.95 -9.76
C TYR A 65 -7.36 -19.06 -8.89
#